data_AF-A0AAV3XSL9-F1
#
_entry.id   AF-A0AAV3XSL9-F1
#
_cell.length_a   1.000
_cell.length_b   1.000
_cell.length_c   1.000
_cell.angle_alpha   90.00
_cell.angle_beta   90.00
_cell.angle_gamma   90.00
#
_symmetry.space_group_name_H-M   'P 1'
#
loop_
_entity.id
_entity.type
_entity.pdbx_description
1 polymer ?
#
loop_
_entity_poly.entity_id
_entity_poly.type
_entity_poly.pdbx_seq_one_letter_code
_entity_poly.pdbx_strand_id
1 'polypeptide(L)'
;MPKKPAPRPEDQESHLKKFREELGINQEDLAREFGVSSQTIGRWELGKNVPTFTVKQMKALDQLLKSIGKSIGELPDYLYQEIDT
;
A
#
# COMPACT_ATOMS: atom_id res chain seq x y z
N MET A 1 -20.78 25.89 7.90
CA MET A 1 -19.82 24.77 7.96
C MET A 1 -18.71 25.08 6.96
N PRO A 2 -17.43 25.12 7.36
CA PRO A 2 -16.36 25.23 6.37
C PRO A 2 -16.39 23.96 5.52
N LYS A 3 -16.46 24.13 4.20
CA LYS A 3 -16.38 23.01 3.25
C LYS A 3 -15.01 22.36 3.42
N LYS A 4 -14.98 21.03 3.61
CA LYS A 4 -13.74 20.25 3.67
C LYS A 4 -12.94 20.56 2.39
N PRO A 5 -11.65 20.96 2.46
CA PRO A 5 -10.87 21.31 1.29
C PRO A 5 -10.80 20.13 0.32
N ALA A 6 -10.71 20.43 -0.99
CA ALA A 6 -10.55 19.40 -2.01
C ALA A 6 -9.30 18.56 -1.71
N PRO A 7 -9.37 17.22 -1.86
CA PRO A 7 -8.21 16.36 -1.66
C PRO A 7 -7.10 16.77 -2.62
N ARG A 8 -5.91 17.00 -2.07
CA ARG A 8 -4.68 17.22 -2.82
C ARG A 8 -4.34 15.97 -3.63
N PRO A 9 -3.48 16.04 -4.65
CA PRO A 9 -3.00 14.86 -5.36
C PRO A 9 -2.38 13.81 -4.42
N GLU A 10 -1.73 14.24 -3.33
CA GLU A 10 -1.26 13.36 -2.26
C GLU A 10 -2.36 12.73 -1.37
N ASP A 11 -3.60 13.19 -1.49
CA ASP A 11 -4.78 12.64 -0.82
C ASP A 11 -5.47 11.55 -1.69
N GLN A 12 -4.91 11.24 -2.87
CA GLN A 12 -5.25 10.02 -3.64
C GLN A 12 -4.72 8.79 -2.91
N GLU A 13 -5.62 7.90 -2.52
CA GLU A 13 -5.27 6.78 -1.66
C GLU A 13 -4.54 5.68 -2.43
N SER A 14 -3.31 5.36 -2.00
CA SER A 14 -2.50 4.27 -2.57
C SER A 14 -3.20 2.91 -2.41
N HIS A 15 -3.10 2.07 -3.42
CA HIS A 15 -3.61 0.70 -3.36
C HIS A 15 -2.94 -0.09 -2.22
N LEU A 16 -1.64 0.12 -1.97
CA LEU A 16 -0.96 -0.50 -0.84
C LEU A 16 -1.58 -0.09 0.51
N LYS A 17 -1.94 1.19 0.66
CA LYS A 17 -2.63 1.70 1.86
C LYS A 17 -4.00 1.03 2.04
N LYS A 18 -4.78 0.92 0.95
CA LYS A 18 -6.08 0.22 0.97
C LYS A 18 -5.94 -1.22 1.42
N PHE A 19 -4.99 -1.97 0.84
CA PHE A 19 -4.75 -3.36 1.24
C PHE A 19 -4.35 -3.47 2.70
N ARG A 20 -3.48 -2.59 3.18
CA ARG A 20 -3.08 -2.55 4.59
C ARG A 20 -4.28 -2.32 5.51
N GLU A 21 -5.18 -1.42 5.13
CA GLU A 21 -6.38 -1.10 5.91
C GLU A 21 -7.42 -2.22 5.86
N GLU A 22 -7.57 -2.90 4.72
CA GLU A 22 -8.40 -4.11 4.60
C GLU A 22 -7.87 -5.26 5.45
N LEU A 23 -6.55 -5.37 5.63
CA LEU A 23 -5.91 -6.31 6.55
C LEU A 23 -6.09 -5.92 8.03
N GLY A 24 -6.56 -4.70 8.33
CA GLY A 24 -6.73 -4.21 9.69
C GLY A 24 -5.42 -3.94 10.43
N ILE A 25 -4.30 -3.77 9.71
CA ILE A 25 -2.96 -3.60 10.30
C ILE A 25 -2.43 -2.16 10.12
N ASN A 26 -1.48 -1.75 10.98
CA ASN A 26 -0.83 -0.45 10.84
C ASN A 26 0.45 -0.55 9.98
N GLN A 27 1.08 0.60 9.65
CA GLN A 27 2.28 0.63 8.81
C GLN A 27 3.47 -0.12 9.42
N GLU A 28 3.55 -0.20 10.75
CA GLU A 28 4.61 -0.90 11.48
C GLU A 28 4.46 -2.42 11.39
N ASP A 29 3.23 -2.92 11.48
CA ASP A 29 2.91 -4.33 11.24
C ASP A 29 3.30 -4.75 9.82
N LEU A 30 2.87 -3.99 8.81
CA LEU A 30 3.21 -4.28 7.42
C LEU A 30 4.73 -4.21 7.18
N ALA A 31 5.40 -3.26 7.81
CA ALA A 31 6.85 -3.13 7.74
C ALA A 31 7.57 -4.36 8.32
N ARG A 32 7.07 -4.93 9.44
CA ARG A 32 7.60 -6.17 10.01
C ARG A 32 7.47 -7.34 9.05
N GLU A 33 6.31 -7.53 8.44
CA GLU A 33 6.07 -8.60 7.45
C GLU A 33 7.01 -8.49 6.25
N PHE A 34 7.28 -7.26 5.81
CA PHE A 34 8.16 -7.00 4.66
C PHE A 34 9.64 -6.88 5.01
N GLY A 35 9.98 -6.86 6.30
CA GLY A 35 11.35 -6.65 6.77
C GLY A 35 11.94 -5.29 6.37
N VAL A 36 11.11 -4.24 6.34
CA VAL A 36 11.52 -2.85 6.04
C VAL A 36 11.18 -1.92 7.20
N SER A 37 11.50 -0.63 7.08
CA SER A 37 11.07 0.37 8.07
C SER A 37 9.63 0.83 7.82
N SER A 38 8.91 1.25 8.87
CA SER A 38 7.60 1.90 8.74
C SER A 38 7.67 3.17 7.87
N GLN A 39 8.80 3.88 7.91
CA GLN A 39 9.05 5.02 7.01
C GLN A 39 9.08 4.60 5.54
N THR A 40 9.64 3.43 5.22
CA THR A 40 9.63 2.86 3.86
C THR A 40 8.21 2.62 3.39
N ILE A 41 7.37 2.00 4.24
CA ILE A 41 5.93 1.81 3.95
C ILE A 41 5.24 3.15 3.72
N GLY A 42 5.45 4.15 4.59
CA GLY A 42 4.86 5.48 4.41
C GLY A 42 5.27 6.16 3.10
N ARG A 43 6.54 6.05 2.69
CA ARG A 43 7.00 6.58 1.38
C ARG A 43 6.36 5.84 0.22
N TRP A 44 6.18 4.53 0.34
CA TRP A 44 5.44 3.75 -0.64
C TRP A 44 4.00 4.24 -0.68
N GLU A 45 3.25 4.28 0.42
CA GLU A 45 1.85 4.72 0.43
C GLU A 45 1.63 6.15 -0.10
N LEU A 46 2.64 7.01 -0.02
CA LEU A 46 2.61 8.36 -0.58
C LEU A 46 3.02 8.44 -2.06
N GLY A 47 3.33 7.32 -2.71
CA GLY A 47 3.81 7.28 -4.10
C GLY A 47 5.19 7.92 -4.31
N LYS A 48 5.94 8.20 -3.23
CA LYS A 48 7.25 8.87 -3.33
C LYS A 48 8.34 7.95 -3.89
N ASN A 49 8.16 6.64 -3.74
CA ASN A 49 9.05 5.60 -4.27
C ASN A 49 8.22 4.39 -4.69
N VAL A 50 8.54 3.78 -5.83
CA VAL A 50 7.98 2.50 -6.25
C VAL A 50 8.69 1.36 -5.52
N PRO A 51 7.97 0.45 -4.83
CA PRO A 51 8.60 -0.70 -4.18
C PRO A 51 9.21 -1.63 -5.23
N THR A 52 10.44 -2.07 -4.97
CA THR A 52 11.00 -3.27 -5.60
C THR A 52 10.93 -4.39 -4.57
N PHE A 53 10.11 -5.40 -4.83
CA PHE A 53 9.97 -6.53 -3.92
C PHE A 53 11.00 -7.61 -4.17
N THR A 54 11.62 -8.08 -3.09
CA THR A 54 12.33 -9.36 -3.08
C THR A 54 11.34 -10.52 -3.15
N VAL A 55 11.80 -11.71 -3.54
CA VAL A 55 10.97 -12.93 -3.51
C VAL A 55 10.37 -13.18 -2.12
N LYS A 56 11.12 -12.87 -1.05
CA LYS A 56 10.62 -12.99 0.33
C LYS A 56 9.43 -12.06 0.58
N GLN A 57 9.53 -10.81 0.15
CA GLN A 57 8.45 -9.83 0.30
C GLN A 57 7.24 -10.17 -0.57
N MET A 58 7.45 -10.69 -1.78
CA MET A 58 6.35 -11.20 -2.63
C MET A 58 5.60 -12.34 -1.97
N LYS A 59 6.33 -13.28 -1.32
CA LYS A 59 5.70 -14.36 -0.55
C LYS A 59 4.95 -13.82 0.66
N ALA A 60 5.50 -12.85 1.39
CA ALA A 60 4.81 -12.23 2.52
C ALA A 60 3.50 -11.55 2.08
N LEU A 61 3.55 -10.79 0.99
CA LEU A 61 2.37 -10.16 0.39
C LEU A 61 1.31 -11.20 -0.01
N ASP A 62 1.70 -12.28 -0.68
CA ASP A 62 0.80 -13.38 -1.03
C ASP A 62 0.11 -14.01 0.20
N GLN A 63 0.86 -14.24 1.29
CA GLN A 63 0.28 -14.79 2.52
C GLN A 63 -0.71 -13.82 3.18
N LEU A 64 -0.39 -12.52 3.20
CA LEU A 64 -1.29 -11.50 3.73
C LEU A 64 -2.58 -11.43 2.90
N LEU A 65 -2.50 -11.41 1.57
CA LEU A 65 -3.69 -11.38 0.71
C LEU A 65 -4.58 -12.61 0.93
N LYS A 66 -3.98 -13.79 1.05
CA LYS A 66 -4.72 -15.03 1.35
C LYS A 66 -5.46 -14.97 2.67
N SER A 67 -4.94 -14.26 3.68
CA SER A 67 -5.61 -14.10 4.98
C SER A 67 -6.95 -13.35 4.90
N ILE A 68 -7.13 -12.53 3.85
CA ILE A 68 -8.37 -11.80 3.57
C ILE A 68 -9.12 -12.36 2.35
N GLY A 69 -8.79 -13.59 1.93
CA GLY A 69 -9.44 -14.27 0.81
C GLY A 69 -9.11 -13.70 -0.56
N LYS A 70 -8.01 -12.95 -0.69
CA LYS A 70 -7.54 -12.34 -1.94
C LYS A 70 -6.33 -13.05 -2.53
N SER A 71 -6.04 -12.74 -3.79
CA SER A 71 -4.84 -13.21 -4.51
C SER A 71 -4.03 -12.06 -5.12
N ILE A 72 -2.76 -12.30 -5.46
CA ILE A 72 -1.93 -11.35 -6.21
C ILE A 72 -2.58 -10.91 -7.52
N GLY A 73 -3.37 -11.78 -8.17
CA GLY A 73 -4.04 -11.45 -9.43
C GLY A 73 -5.17 -10.42 -9.30
N GLU A 74 -5.61 -10.12 -8.08
CA GLU A 74 -6.58 -9.05 -7.81
C GLU A 74 -5.91 -7.72 -7.48
N LEU A 75 -4.58 -7.70 -7.39
CA LEU A 75 -3.84 -6.46 -7.24
C LEU A 75 -3.88 -5.67 -8.55
N PRO A 76 -3.93 -4.34 -8.49
CA PRO A 76 -3.66 -3.51 -9.65
C PRO A 76 -2.22 -3.69 -10.13
N ASP A 77 -1.99 -3.49 -11.43
CA ASP A 77 -0.64 -3.52 -12.04
C ASP A 77 0.30 -2.46 -11.41
N TYR A 78 -0.27 -1.42 -10.82
CA TYR A 78 0.44 -0.36 -10.12
C TYR A 78 -0.11 -0.16 -8.71
N LEU A 79 0.79 0.03 -7.73
CA LEU A 79 0.39 0.29 -6.33
C LEU A 79 -0.04 1.75 -6.08
N TYR A 80 -0.01 2.57 -7.13
CA TYR A 80 -0.35 3.99 -7.16
C TYR A 80 -1.35 4.25 -8.27
N GLN A 81 -2.21 5.25 -8.08
CA GLN A 81 -3.03 5.73 -9.17
C GLN A 81 -2.11 6.48 -10.15
N GLU A 82 -2.17 6.13 -11.44
CA GLU A 82 -1.49 6.89 -12.48
C GLU A 82 -2.06 8.32 -12.43
N ILE A 83 -1.18 9.29 -12.21
CA ILE A 83 -1.56 10.69 -12.40
C ILE A 83 -1.59 10.86 -13.91
N ASP A 84 -2.78 11.00 -14.50
CA ASP A 84 -2.93 11.55 -15.84
C ASP A 84 -2.19 12.91 -15.87
N THR A 85 -0.99 12.91 -16.43
CA THR A 85 -0.25 14.14 -16.80
C THR A 85 -0.77 14.70 -18.10
#